data_AF-A0A2G4GYY2-F1
#
_entry.id   AF-A0A2G4GYY2-F1
#
_cell.length_a   1.000
_cell.length_b   1.000
_cell.length_c   1.000
_cell.angle_alpha   90.00
_cell.angle_beta   90.00
_cell.angle_gamma   90.00
#
_symmetry.space_group_name_H-M   'P 1'
#
loop_
_entity.id
_entity.type
_entity.pdbx_description
1 polymer ?
#
loop_
_entity_poly.entity_id
_entity_poly.type
_entity_poly.pdbx_seq_one_letter_code
_entity_poly.pdbx_strand_id
1 'polypeptide(L)'
;MKTPPLPAEALMTVTGLPYPLQAKGKVREVFDLGAHYLIVATDRLSAFDVVMPNGVPGKGILLTQISLWWFDQARLVFPTHLVPDHAHALTKALHGHEHLIPRSMLVRKLKPLPVEAVVRGYLAGSGFKEYQKTGGILDHPLPAGLLDGSKLPQPIFTPSTKAAEGHDESITRARCG
;
A
#
# COMPACT_ATOMS: atom_id res chain seq x y z
N MET A 1 8.44 19.71 16.74
CA MET A 1 9.51 19.18 15.86
C MET A 1 9.25 19.76 14.47
N LYS A 2 10.21 20.49 13.88
CA LYS A 2 10.02 21.08 12.52
C LYS A 2 10.02 19.96 11.50
N THR A 3 9.02 19.91 10.62
CA THR A 3 9.00 18.97 9.49
C THR A 3 10.23 19.23 8.62
N PRO A 4 11.10 18.23 8.37
CA PRO A 4 12.23 18.42 7.48
C PRO A 4 11.72 18.85 6.09
N PRO A 5 12.44 19.72 5.37
CA PRO A 5 12.06 20.12 4.03
C PRO A 5 12.00 18.90 3.13
N LEU A 6 11.01 18.84 2.25
CA LEU A 6 10.95 17.79 1.22
C LEU A 6 12.17 17.92 0.29
N PRO A 7 12.74 16.79 -0.18
CA PRO A 7 13.88 16.84 -1.08
C PRO A 7 13.50 17.49 -2.42
N ALA A 8 14.46 18.17 -3.05
CA ALA A 8 14.28 18.77 -4.36
C ALA A 8 14.30 17.72 -5.49
N GLU A 9 15.03 16.62 -5.30
CA GLU A 9 15.18 15.55 -6.28
C GLU A 9 14.38 14.30 -5.89
N ALA A 10 13.89 13.60 -6.91
CA ALA A 10 13.14 12.37 -6.74
C ALA A 10 14.10 11.19 -6.53
N LEU A 11 13.92 10.45 -5.43
CA LEU A 11 14.61 9.18 -5.23
C LEU A 11 14.00 8.10 -6.14
N MET A 12 14.66 7.82 -7.26
CA MET A 12 14.15 6.86 -8.26
C MET A 12 14.56 5.42 -8.01
N THR A 13 15.71 5.18 -7.39
CA THR A 13 16.21 3.85 -6.99
C THR A 13 17.00 4.01 -5.69
N VAL A 14 16.93 3.03 -4.79
CA VAL A 14 17.70 3.03 -3.55
C VAL A 14 19.05 2.36 -3.82
N THR A 15 20.14 3.03 -3.44
CA THR A 15 21.51 2.54 -3.66
C THR A 15 22.31 2.61 -2.36
N GLY A 16 23.40 1.83 -2.29
CA GLY A 16 24.37 1.90 -1.19
C GLY A 16 23.96 1.18 0.11
N LEU A 17 22.77 0.58 0.18
CA LEU A 17 22.40 -0.25 1.34
C LEU A 17 23.20 -1.57 1.35
N PRO A 18 23.70 -2.02 2.52
CA PRO A 18 24.45 -3.27 2.65
C PRO A 18 23.54 -4.52 2.71
N TYR A 19 22.29 -4.40 2.28
CA TYR A 19 21.27 -5.43 2.38
C TYR A 19 20.88 -5.95 0.99
N PRO A 20 20.66 -7.26 0.82
CA PRO A 20 20.16 -7.81 -0.44
C PRO A 20 18.82 -7.18 -0.83
N LEU A 21 18.70 -6.77 -2.10
CA LEU A 21 17.42 -6.37 -2.69
C LEU A 21 16.57 -7.62 -2.92
N GLN A 22 15.48 -7.76 -2.16
CA GLN A 22 14.56 -8.88 -2.26
C GLN A 22 13.54 -8.68 -3.39
N ALA A 23 13.02 -7.47 -3.54
CA ALA A 23 12.02 -7.16 -4.55
C ALA A 23 12.02 -5.68 -4.93
N LYS A 24 11.79 -5.41 -6.23
CA LYS A 24 11.58 -4.08 -6.76
C LYS A 24 10.17 -3.99 -7.36
N GLY A 25 9.26 -3.36 -6.63
CA GLY A 25 7.92 -3.06 -7.13
C GLY A 25 7.88 -1.72 -7.89
N LYS A 26 6.69 -1.38 -8.40
CA LYS A 26 6.44 -0.10 -9.11
C LYS A 26 6.93 1.12 -8.32
N VAL A 27 6.64 1.16 -7.01
CA VAL A 27 6.89 2.35 -6.15
C VAL A 27 7.63 2.06 -4.85
N ARG A 28 8.02 0.80 -4.60
CA ARG A 28 8.74 0.39 -3.38
C ARG A 28 9.87 -0.56 -3.72
N GLU A 29 10.92 -0.51 -2.93
CA GLU A 29 12.01 -1.49 -2.92
C GLU A 29 12.03 -2.17 -1.55
N VAL A 30 12.22 -3.49 -1.55
CA VAL A 30 12.20 -4.31 -0.33
C VAL A 30 13.57 -4.95 -0.19
N PHE A 31 14.20 -4.75 0.96
CA PHE A 31 15.51 -5.29 1.29
C PHE A 31 15.40 -6.33 2.40
N ASP A 32 16.17 -7.41 2.30
CA ASP A 32 16.20 -8.47 3.30
C ASP A 32 17.26 -8.18 4.39
N LEU A 33 16.81 -8.04 5.64
CA LEU A 33 17.67 -7.82 6.81
C LEU A 33 17.82 -9.10 7.66
N GLY A 34 17.59 -10.27 7.06
CA GLY A 34 17.58 -11.58 7.71
C GLY A 34 16.25 -11.85 8.41
N ALA A 35 16.06 -11.31 9.61
CA ALA A 35 14.83 -11.52 10.40
C ALA A 35 13.65 -10.63 9.95
N HIS A 36 13.95 -9.52 9.27
CA HIS A 36 12.98 -8.49 8.92
C HIS A 36 13.11 -8.09 7.46
N TYR A 37 12.07 -7.44 6.92
CA TYR A 37 12.18 -6.69 5.67
C TYR A 37 12.27 -5.21 5.95
N LEU A 38 13.13 -4.51 5.22
CA LEU A 38 13.12 -3.06 5.11
C LEU A 38 12.38 -2.68 3.83
N ILE A 39 11.24 -2.00 3.97
CA ILE A 39 10.47 -1.47 2.85
C ILE A 39 10.82 0.01 2.68
N VAL A 40 11.38 0.38 1.54
CA VAL A 40 11.69 1.77 1.19
C VAL A 40 10.75 2.26 0.09
N ALA A 41 10.00 3.33 0.37
CA ALA A 41 9.13 3.98 -0.60
C ALA A 41 9.93 4.95 -1.47
N THR A 42 9.93 4.72 -2.78
CA THR A 42 10.61 5.59 -3.74
C THR A 42 9.69 6.73 -4.18
N ASP A 43 10.26 7.68 -4.90
CA ASP A 43 9.52 8.80 -5.48
C ASP A 43 8.95 8.47 -6.87
N ARG A 44 9.14 7.22 -7.33
CA ARG A 44 8.51 6.68 -8.55
C ARG A 44 6.99 6.73 -8.46
N LEU A 45 6.36 7.05 -9.58
CA LEU A 45 4.91 7.06 -9.79
C LEU A 45 4.56 6.07 -10.90
N SER A 46 3.40 5.42 -10.81
CA SER A 46 2.89 4.58 -11.89
C SER A 46 1.44 4.93 -12.20
N ALA A 47 1.08 4.90 -13.48
CA ALA A 47 -0.30 4.96 -13.94
C ALA A 47 -0.47 3.98 -15.12
N PHE A 48 -1.65 3.38 -15.25
CA PHE A 48 -1.94 2.37 -16.27
C PHE A 48 -0.87 1.26 -16.33
N ASP A 49 -0.44 0.80 -15.16
CA ASP A 49 0.60 -0.22 -14.95
C ASP A 49 2.01 0.11 -15.45
N VAL A 50 2.24 1.32 -15.95
CA VAL A 50 3.55 1.81 -16.39
C VAL A 50 4.16 2.73 -15.34
N VAL A 51 5.44 2.52 -15.02
CA VAL A 51 6.21 3.42 -14.17
C VAL A 51 6.66 4.62 -14.99
N MET A 52 6.37 5.82 -14.49
CA MET A 52 6.72 7.07 -15.15
C MET A 52 8.24 7.29 -15.14
N PRO A 53 8.81 7.93 -16.17
CA PRO A 53 10.25 8.19 -16.24
C PRO A 53 10.72 9.16 -15.15
N ASN A 54 9.86 10.09 -14.74
CA ASN A 54 10.13 11.06 -13.69
C ASN A 54 9.34 10.71 -12.41
N GLY A 55 9.97 10.94 -11.26
CA GLY A 55 9.34 10.81 -9.95
C GLY A 55 8.79 12.14 -9.41
N VAL A 56 8.09 12.06 -8.28
CA VAL A 56 7.61 13.22 -7.53
C VAL A 56 8.44 13.35 -6.25
N PRO A 57 9.35 14.33 -6.15
CA PRO A 57 10.22 14.48 -4.98
C PRO A 57 9.45 14.48 -3.67
N GLY A 58 9.88 13.65 -2.71
CA GLY A 58 9.27 13.57 -1.39
C GLY A 58 7.96 12.77 -1.30
N LYS A 59 7.42 12.26 -2.41
CA LYS A 59 6.22 11.41 -2.40
C LYS A 59 6.40 10.16 -1.53
N GLY A 60 7.55 9.49 -1.62
CA GLY A 60 7.84 8.30 -0.83
C GLY A 60 7.83 8.58 0.68
N ILE A 61 8.31 9.76 1.08
CA ILE A 61 8.25 10.24 2.47
C ILE A 61 6.80 10.43 2.88
N LEU A 62 6.04 11.25 2.14
CA LEU A 62 4.63 11.55 2.47
C LEU A 62 3.78 10.28 2.62
N LEU A 63 3.87 9.36 1.65
CA LEU A 63 3.09 8.12 1.70
C LEU A 63 3.51 7.20 2.84
N THR A 64 4.79 7.20 3.22
CA THR A 64 5.26 6.45 4.38
C THR A 64 4.72 7.04 5.68
N GLN A 65 4.75 8.37 5.84
CA GLN A 65 4.21 9.03 7.03
C GLN A 65 2.71 8.83 7.19
N ILE A 66 1.94 8.91 6.08
CA ILE A 66 0.51 8.58 6.08
C ILE A 66 0.29 7.12 6.49
N SER A 67 1.10 6.19 5.98
CA SER A 67 1.00 4.77 6.33
C SER A 67 1.30 4.52 7.81
N LEU A 68 2.35 5.12 8.35
CA LEU A 68 2.71 5.01 9.78
C LEU A 68 1.59 5.53 10.68
N TRP A 69 0.99 6.67 10.34
CA TRP A 69 -0.16 7.19 11.07
C TRP A 69 -1.36 6.22 11.04
N TRP A 70 -1.66 5.61 9.89
CA TRP A 70 -2.73 4.60 9.79
C TRP A 70 -2.39 3.31 10.54
N PHE A 71 -1.13 2.90 10.59
CA PHE A 71 -0.71 1.76 11.42
C PHE A 71 -0.87 2.05 12.91
N ASP A 72 -0.68 3.30 13.35
CA ASP A 72 -0.95 3.72 14.72
C ASP A 72 -2.44 3.68 15.08
N GLN A 73 -3.33 3.91 14.11
CA GLN A 73 -4.78 3.71 14.32
C GLN A 73 -5.14 2.22 14.29
N ALA A 74 -4.61 1.48 13.31
CA ALA A 74 -4.92 0.07 13.09
C ALA A 74 -4.50 -0.82 14.26
N ARG A 75 -3.36 -0.53 14.91
CA ARG A 75 -2.88 -1.29 16.07
C ARG A 75 -3.84 -1.28 17.28
N LEU A 76 -4.79 -0.35 17.31
CA LEU A 76 -5.85 -0.33 18.33
C LEU A 76 -6.91 -1.43 18.10
N VAL A 77 -6.94 -2.01 16.90
CA VAL A 77 -7.95 -2.99 16.46
C VAL A 77 -7.31 -4.35 16.16
N PHE A 78 -6.15 -4.40 15.50
CA PHE A 78 -5.49 -5.64 15.11
C PHE A 78 -3.95 -5.49 15.00
N PRO A 79 -3.17 -6.58 15.12
CA PRO A 79 -1.72 -6.51 14.98
C PRO A 79 -1.29 -6.13 13.56
N THR A 80 -0.28 -5.26 13.45
CA THR A 80 0.29 -4.83 12.17
C THR A 80 1.67 -5.47 11.95
N HIS A 81 2.20 -5.40 10.73
CA HIS A 81 3.51 -6.00 10.42
C HIS A 81 4.72 -5.19 10.91
N LEU A 82 4.55 -3.99 11.48
CA LEU A 82 5.66 -3.20 11.98
C LEU A 82 6.38 -3.96 13.12
N VAL A 83 7.70 -3.80 13.20
CA VAL A 83 8.47 -4.36 14.32
C VAL A 83 8.18 -3.57 15.60
N PRO A 84 8.30 -4.19 16.79
CA PRO A 84 8.29 -3.46 18.06
C PRO A 84 9.38 -2.38 18.09
N ASP A 85 9.11 -1.26 18.75
CA ASP A 85 10.02 -0.10 18.81
C ASP A 85 10.57 0.32 17.42
N HIS A 86 9.64 0.40 16.46
CA HIS A 86 9.94 0.61 15.04
C HIS A 86 10.90 1.77 14.78
N ALA A 87 10.70 2.93 15.41
CA ALA A 87 11.53 4.11 15.19
C ALA A 87 13.00 3.85 15.57
N HIS A 88 13.25 3.31 16.77
CA HIS A 88 14.60 2.99 17.22
C HIS A 88 15.25 1.90 16.37
N ALA A 89 14.51 0.81 16.10
CA ALA A 89 15.01 -0.29 15.28
C ALA A 89 15.35 0.16 13.86
N LEU A 90 14.54 1.04 13.27
CA LEU A 90 14.76 1.60 11.94
C LEU A 90 16.00 2.52 11.91
N THR A 91 16.15 3.41 12.89
CA THR A 91 17.35 4.25 13.02
C THR A 91 18.62 3.41 13.11
N LYS A 92 18.60 2.32 13.89
CA LYS A 92 19.73 1.39 13.98
C LYS A 92 20.01 0.69 12.64
N ALA A 93 18.97 0.21 11.96
CA ALA A 93 19.09 -0.51 10.69
C ALA A 93 19.59 0.38 9.53
N LEU A 94 19.34 1.69 9.60
CA LEU A 94 19.71 2.68 8.59
C LEU A 94 20.82 3.64 9.05
N HIS A 95 21.64 3.24 10.02
CA HIS A 95 22.81 4.03 10.42
C HIS A 95 23.74 4.28 9.22
N GLY A 96 24.08 5.54 8.96
CA GLY A 96 24.81 5.98 7.76
C GLY A 96 23.93 6.20 6.51
N HIS A 97 22.62 5.97 6.62
CA HIS A 97 21.62 6.18 5.57
C HIS A 97 20.38 6.92 6.09
N GLU A 98 20.59 7.92 6.95
CA GLU A 98 19.53 8.61 7.71
C GLU A 98 18.47 9.26 6.79
N HIS A 99 18.86 9.67 5.59
CA HIS A 99 17.97 10.23 4.57
C HIS A 99 16.88 9.25 4.09
N LEU A 100 17.05 7.94 4.32
CA LEU A 100 16.05 6.92 3.98
C LEU A 100 15.04 6.67 5.10
N ILE A 101 15.34 7.03 6.35
CA ILE A 101 14.46 6.82 7.51
C ILE A 101 13.03 7.34 7.27
N PRO A 102 12.79 8.60 6.83
CA PRO A 102 11.43 9.13 6.72
C PRO A 102 10.57 8.48 5.62
N ARG A 103 11.16 7.64 4.76
CA ARG A 103 10.51 6.92 3.67
C ARG A 103 10.61 5.39 3.82
N SER A 104 10.98 4.91 5.01
CA SER A 104 11.23 3.48 5.24
C SER A 104 10.39 2.92 6.36
N MET A 105 10.09 1.62 6.26
CA MET A 105 9.47 0.85 7.33
C MET A 105 10.21 -0.47 7.53
N LEU A 106 10.59 -0.76 8.78
CA LEU A 106 11.09 -2.07 9.17
C LEU A 106 9.92 -2.96 9.60
N VAL A 107 9.76 -4.11 8.94
CA VAL A 107 8.59 -4.97 9.09
C VAL A 107 8.97 -6.43 9.32
N ARG A 108 8.09 -7.17 10.01
CA ARG A 108 8.17 -8.62 10.16
C ARG A 108 7.93 -9.30 8.82
N LYS A 109 8.66 -10.38 8.56
CA LYS A 109 8.40 -11.25 7.41
C LYS A 109 7.12 -12.04 7.66
N LEU A 110 6.13 -11.86 6.78
CA LEU A 110 4.83 -12.54 6.85
C LEU A 110 4.54 -13.21 5.50
N LYS A 111 3.70 -14.26 5.53
CA LYS A 111 3.13 -14.85 4.32
C LYS A 111 1.83 -14.09 3.98
N PRO A 112 1.78 -13.31 2.88
CA PRO A 112 0.56 -12.61 2.50
C PRO A 112 -0.56 -13.59 2.17
N LEU A 113 -1.81 -13.21 2.48
CA LEU A 113 -2.97 -13.90 1.96
C LEU A 113 -3.11 -13.61 0.45
N PRO A 114 -3.59 -14.57 -0.36
CA PRO A 114 -3.76 -14.40 -1.80
C PRO A 114 -5.03 -13.61 -2.17
N VAL A 115 -5.41 -12.65 -1.33
CA VAL A 115 -6.65 -11.87 -1.45
C VAL A 115 -6.33 -10.39 -1.25
N GLU A 116 -6.89 -9.54 -2.10
CA GLU A 116 -6.94 -8.10 -1.86
C GLU A 116 -8.20 -7.75 -1.06
N ALA A 117 -8.00 -7.22 0.15
CA ALA A 117 -9.08 -6.86 1.06
C ALA A 117 -9.61 -5.45 0.75
N VAL A 118 -10.46 -5.31 -0.28
CA VAL A 118 -11.02 -4.02 -0.68
C VAL A 118 -12.33 -3.73 0.06
N VAL A 119 -12.42 -2.54 0.65
CA VAL A 119 -13.65 -2.02 1.27
C VAL A 119 -14.11 -0.78 0.51
N ARG A 120 -15.42 -0.69 0.21
CA ARG A 120 -16.02 0.43 -0.52
C ARG A 120 -17.05 1.12 0.35
N GLY A 121 -16.84 2.41 0.61
CA GLY A 121 -17.87 3.30 1.19
C GLY A 121 -18.61 4.13 0.13
N TYR A 122 -18.06 4.20 -1.09
CA TYR A 122 -18.59 4.94 -2.22
C TYR A 122 -18.52 4.08 -3.48
N LEU A 123 -19.48 4.27 -4.37
CA LEU A 123 -19.59 3.59 -5.64
C LEU A 123 -18.72 4.30 -6.68
N ALA A 124 -17.64 3.66 -7.11
CA ALA A 124 -16.74 4.21 -8.12
C ALA A 124 -15.95 3.11 -8.84
N GLY A 125 -15.36 3.46 -9.98
CA GLY A 125 -14.42 2.61 -10.72
C GLY A 125 -15.05 1.28 -11.17
N SER A 126 -14.35 0.17 -10.97
CA SER A 126 -14.83 -1.17 -11.37
C SER A 126 -16.17 -1.53 -10.74
N GLY A 127 -16.41 -1.14 -9.48
CA GLY A 127 -17.68 -1.39 -8.79
C GLY A 127 -18.85 -0.65 -9.44
N PHE A 128 -18.66 0.58 -9.91
CA PHE A 128 -19.71 1.31 -10.64
C PHE A 128 -20.04 0.65 -11.98
N LYS A 129 -19.01 0.20 -12.73
CA LYS A 129 -19.21 -0.52 -14.00
C LYS A 129 -19.98 -1.83 -13.83
N GLU A 130 -19.77 -2.54 -12.73
CA GLU A 130 -20.52 -3.77 -12.40
C GLU A 130 -21.97 -3.47 -12.00
N TYR A 131 -22.17 -2.47 -11.14
CA TYR A 131 -23.50 -2.01 -10.73
C TYR A 131 -24.37 -1.60 -11.92
N GLN A 132 -23.80 -0.89 -12.90
CA GLN A 132 -24.52 -0.51 -14.12
C GLN A 132 -25.04 -1.72 -14.92
N LYS A 133 -24.39 -2.89 -14.79
CA LYS A 133 -24.77 -4.11 -15.50
C LYS A 133 -25.72 -4.99 -14.69
N THR A 134 -25.55 -5.05 -13.37
CA THR A 134 -26.19 -6.06 -12.52
C THR A 134 -27.11 -5.49 -11.45
N GLY A 135 -27.04 -4.19 -11.16
CA GLY A 135 -27.70 -3.56 -10.01
C GLY A 135 -27.01 -3.81 -8.67
N GLY A 136 -25.82 -4.43 -8.65
CA GLY A 136 -25.05 -4.71 -7.44
C GLY A 136 -23.55 -4.78 -7.67
N ILE A 137 -22.80 -5.19 -6.64
CA ILE A 137 -21.38 -5.54 -6.73
C ILE A 137 -21.18 -6.88 -6.03
N LEU A 138 -20.68 -7.90 -6.75
CA LEU A 138 -20.51 -9.26 -6.26
C LEU A 138 -21.82 -9.80 -5.65
N ASP A 139 -21.81 -10.12 -4.36
CA ASP A 139 -22.94 -10.60 -3.56
C ASP A 139 -23.72 -9.48 -2.85
N HIS A 140 -23.43 -8.21 -3.16
CA HIS A 140 -24.08 -7.03 -2.58
C HIS A 140 -25.06 -6.38 -3.57
N PRO A 141 -26.38 -6.69 -3.51
CA PRO A 141 -27.36 -5.91 -4.24
C PRO A 141 -27.39 -4.48 -3.71
N LEU A 142 -27.52 -3.50 -4.60
CA LEU A 142 -27.50 -2.08 -4.25
C LEU A 142 -28.81 -1.39 -4.65
N PRO A 143 -29.19 -0.29 -3.95
CA PRO A 143 -30.35 0.50 -4.33
C PRO A 143 -30.27 0.98 -5.78
N ALA A 144 -31.41 1.12 -6.45
CA ALA A 144 -31.49 1.72 -7.78
C ALA A 144 -31.14 3.22 -7.75
N GLY A 145 -30.73 3.76 -8.89
CA GLY A 145 -30.51 5.21 -9.07
C GLY A 145 -29.17 5.73 -8.52
N LEU A 146 -28.24 4.85 -8.12
CA LEU A 146 -26.91 5.29 -7.75
C LEU A 146 -26.10 5.73 -8.98
N LEU A 147 -25.39 6.85 -8.83
CA LEU A 147 -24.48 7.41 -9.83
C LEU A 147 -23.02 7.18 -9.43
N ASP A 148 -22.09 7.43 -10.34
CA ASP A 148 -20.66 7.41 -10.02
C ASP A 148 -20.35 8.43 -8.91
N GLY A 149 -19.60 7.99 -7.90
CA GLY A 149 -19.31 8.76 -6.68
C GLY A 149 -20.41 8.70 -5.61
N SER A 150 -21.50 7.94 -5.80
CA SER A 150 -22.56 7.85 -4.78
C SER A 150 -22.07 7.19 -3.50
N LYS A 151 -22.48 7.71 -2.34
CA LYS A 151 -22.24 7.06 -1.05
C LYS A 151 -23.08 5.79 -0.94
N LEU A 152 -22.47 4.69 -0.50
CA LEU A 152 -23.19 3.44 -0.26
C LEU A 152 -23.94 3.51 1.08
N PRO A 153 -25.08 2.79 1.23
CA PRO A 153 -25.83 2.75 2.49
C PRO A 153 -24.99 2.27 3.68
N GLN A 154 -24.07 1.33 3.42
CA GLN A 154 -23.07 0.83 4.35
C GLN A 154 -21.79 0.47 3.61
N PRO A 155 -20.62 0.51 4.26
CA PRO A 155 -19.39 -0.01 3.66
C PRO A 155 -19.53 -1.50 3.33
N ILE A 156 -19.12 -1.90 2.13
CA ILE A 156 -19.15 -3.30 1.70
C ILE A 156 -17.74 -3.82 1.43
N PHE A 157 -17.53 -5.10 1.72
CA PHE A 157 -16.28 -5.81 1.46
C PHE A 157 -16.36 -6.49 0.09
N THR A 158 -15.47 -6.10 -0.84
CA THR A 158 -15.48 -6.58 -2.23
C THR A 158 -14.11 -7.14 -2.59
N PRO A 159 -13.77 -8.34 -2.11
CA PRO A 159 -12.42 -8.88 -2.27
C PRO A 159 -12.10 -9.20 -3.73
N SER A 160 -10.82 -9.19 -4.08
CA SER A 160 -10.32 -9.74 -5.34
C SER A 160 -9.21 -10.75 -5.10
N THR A 161 -9.00 -11.67 -6.06
CA THR A 161 -7.77 -12.47 -6.09
C THR A 161 -6.59 -11.56 -6.30
N LYS A 162 -5.43 -11.98 -5.79
CA LYS A 162 -4.16 -11.39 -6.17
C LYS A 162 -3.53 -12.25 -7.25
N ALA A 163 -3.64 -11.85 -8.50
CA ALA A 163 -3.08 -12.60 -9.61
C ALA A 163 -1.54 -12.46 -9.63
N ALA A 164 -0.83 -13.57 -9.85
CA ALA A 164 0.63 -13.53 -10.03
C ALA A 164 1.02 -12.90 -11.38
N GLU A 165 0.17 -13.08 -12.39
CA GLU A 165 0.23 -12.49 -13.72
C GLU A 165 -1.21 -12.20 -14.20
N GLY A 166 -1.43 -11.09 -14.90
CA GLY A 166 -2.77 -10.64 -15.34
C GLY A 166 -3.42 -9.60 -14.41
N HIS A 167 -4.73 -9.41 -14.56
CA HIS A 167 -5.51 -8.49 -13.74
C HIS A 167 -6.18 -9.24 -12.57
N ASP A 168 -6.29 -8.58 -11.41
CA ASP A 168 -6.99 -9.11 -10.25
C ASP A 168 -8.48 -9.34 -10.55
N GLU A 169 -9.00 -10.51 -10.17
CA GLU A 169 -10.39 -10.89 -10.41
C GLU A 169 -11.23 -10.69 -9.15
N SER A 170 -12.41 -10.09 -9.28
CA SER A 170 -13.31 -9.92 -8.13
C SER A 170 -13.88 -11.27 -7.68
N ILE A 171 -13.83 -11.54 -6.38
CA ILE A 171 -14.30 -12.80 -5.79
C ILE A 171 -15.34 -12.53 -4.69
N THR A 172 -16.24 -13.48 -4.49
CA THR A 172 -17.21 -13.40 -3.40
C THR A 172 -16.57 -13.73 -2.06
N ARG A 173 -17.20 -13.29 -0.96
CA ARG A 173 -16.74 -13.62 0.39
C ARG A 173 -16.60 -15.13 0.62
N ALA A 174 -17.50 -15.95 0.07
CA ALA A 174 -17.46 -17.41 0.20
C ALA A 174 -16.21 -18.04 -0.45
N ARG A 175 -15.55 -17.34 -1.37
CA ARG A 175 -14.30 -17.78 -2.01
C ARG A 175 -13.05 -17.21 -1.34
N CYS A 176 -13.20 -16.31 -0.37
CA CYS A 176 -12.13 -15.95 0.55
C CYS A 176 -12.07 -17.05 1.62
N GLY A 177 -11.10 -17.95 1.48
CA GLY A 177 -10.91 -19.10 2.39
C GLY A 177 -10.83 -18.73 3.87
#